data_AF-A0A1V4Z6H0-F1
#
_entry.id   AF-A0A1V4Z6H0-F1
#
_cell.length_a   1.000
_cell.length_b   1.000
_cell.length_c   1.000
_cell.angle_alpha   90.00
_cell.angle_beta   90.00
_cell.angle_gamma   90.00
#
_symmetry.space_group_name_H-M   'P 1'
#
loop_
_entity.id
_entity.type
_entity.pdbx_description
1 polymer ?
#
loop_
_entity_poly.entity_id
_entity_poly.type
_entity_poly.pdbx_seq_one_letter_code
_entity_poly.pdbx_strand_id
1 'polypeptide(L)'
;MNTLFTGRVRESSTIKTVILLERNPNNPPFRKVDPKNAVQFMLENDFCNPHQLVRNERKFILRKEFFMELFSKVDVYILNTIEKPAKSLDRIKILAKR
;
A
#
# COMPACT_ATOMS: atom_id res chain seq x y z
N MET A 1 -26.59 -20.50 -7.04
CA MET A 1 -26.55 -19.13 -6.51
C MET A 1 -26.79 -18.19 -7.68
N ASN A 2 -27.86 -17.39 -7.62
CA ASN A 2 -28.42 -16.65 -8.74
C ASN A 2 -27.43 -15.67 -9.38
N THR A 3 -27.20 -15.84 -10.68
CA THR A 3 -26.49 -14.93 -11.58
C THR A 3 -27.39 -13.76 -12.01
N LEU A 4 -28.05 -13.10 -11.05
CA LEU A 4 -28.94 -11.96 -11.30
C LEU A 4 -28.23 -10.58 -11.23
N PHE A 5 -26.90 -10.56 -11.04
CA PHE A 5 -26.09 -9.35 -11.14
C PHE A 5 -25.08 -9.48 -12.28
N THR A 6 -25.52 -9.17 -13.50
CA THR A 6 -24.65 -8.77 -14.64
C THR A 6 -24.11 -7.33 -14.46
N GLY A 7 -23.99 -6.87 -13.21
CA GLY A 7 -23.69 -5.49 -12.84
C GLY A 7 -22.20 -5.25 -12.61
N ARG A 8 -21.68 -4.12 -13.12
CA ARG A 8 -20.31 -3.64 -12.90
C ARG A 8 -20.00 -3.30 -11.43
N VAL A 9 -20.96 -3.43 -10.53
CA VAL A 9 -20.85 -3.05 -9.12
C VAL A 9 -20.66 -4.31 -8.28
N ARG A 10 -19.60 -4.34 -7.48
CA ARG A 10 -19.34 -5.40 -6.51
C ARG A 10 -19.91 -4.99 -5.16
N GLU A 11 -20.70 -5.86 -4.55
CA GLU A 11 -21.25 -5.65 -3.19
C GLU A 11 -20.15 -5.51 -2.13
N SER A 12 -19.01 -6.17 -2.34
CA SER A 12 -17.84 -6.06 -1.48
C SER A 12 -16.54 -6.12 -2.29
N SER A 13 -15.48 -5.55 -1.71
CA SER A 13 -14.12 -5.61 -2.26
C SER A 13 -13.14 -5.95 -1.15
N THR A 14 -12.15 -6.77 -1.45
CA THR A 14 -11.07 -7.12 -0.54
C THR A 14 -9.77 -6.49 -1.03
N ILE A 15 -8.93 -6.06 -0.09
CA ILE A 15 -7.56 -5.61 -0.39
C ILE A 15 -6.69 -6.86 -0.42
N LYS A 16 -6.03 -7.12 -1.55
CA LYS A 16 -5.05 -8.23 -1.69
C LYS A 16 -3.61 -7.76 -1.52
N THR A 17 -3.34 -6.52 -1.93
CA THR A 17 -1.98 -5.97 -2.01
C THR A 17 -2.00 -4.48 -1.74
N VAL A 18 -1.02 -3.99 -1.00
CA VAL A 18 -0.72 -2.57 -0.83
C VAL A 18 0.61 -2.24 -1.50
N ILE A 19 0.65 -1.12 -2.22
CA ILE A 19 1.86 -0.61 -2.86
C ILE A 19 2.13 0.78 -2.31
N LEU A 20 3.23 0.94 -1.59
CA LEU A 20 3.72 2.22 -1.10
C LEU A 20 4.60 2.85 -2.17
N LEU A 21 4.39 4.13 -2.44
CA LEU A 21 5.16 4.86 -3.45
C LEU A 21 6.30 5.61 -2.78
N GLU A 22 7.50 5.51 -3.35
CA GLU A 22 8.64 6.33 -2.97
C GLU A 22 9.30 6.96 -4.21
N ARG A 23 10.20 7.89 -3.98
CA ARG A 23 11.07 8.44 -5.02
C ARG A 23 12.47 8.64 -4.45
N ASN A 24 13.30 7.60 -4.51
CA ASN A 24 14.65 7.62 -3.94
C ASN A 24 15.66 6.95 -4.88
N PRO A 25 16.60 7.69 -5.51
CA PRO A 25 17.58 7.12 -6.44
C PRO A 25 18.46 5.99 -5.87
N ASN A 26 18.60 5.91 -4.54
CA ASN A 26 19.47 4.93 -3.87
C ASN A 26 18.76 3.59 -3.61
N ASN A 27 17.44 3.53 -3.80
CA ASN A 27 16.64 2.35 -3.51
C ASN A 27 16.30 1.58 -4.80
N PRO A 28 16.12 0.24 -4.72
CA PRO A 28 15.74 -0.55 -5.88
C PRO A 28 14.37 -0.11 -6.43
N PRO A 29 14.11 -0.29 -7.75
CA PRO A 29 12.86 0.13 -8.37
C PRO A 29 11.58 -0.49 -7.77
N PHE A 30 11.68 -1.70 -7.24
CA PHE A 30 10.53 -2.43 -6.70
C PHE A 30 10.99 -3.53 -5.75
N ARG A 31 10.35 -3.62 -4.58
CA ARG A 31 10.68 -4.63 -3.56
C ARG A 31 9.45 -5.03 -2.76
N LYS A 32 9.38 -6.30 -2.36
CA LYS A 32 8.43 -6.77 -1.34
C LYS A 32 8.97 -6.39 0.03
N VAL A 33 8.08 -6.01 0.95
CA VAL A 33 8.43 -5.66 2.33
C VAL A 33 7.53 -6.42 3.29
N ASP A 34 8.08 -6.80 4.45
CA ASP A 34 7.29 -7.36 5.53
C ASP A 34 6.50 -6.26 6.27
N PRO A 35 5.48 -6.63 7.07
CA PRO A 35 4.60 -5.66 7.72
C PRO A 35 5.33 -4.68 8.64
N LYS A 36 6.38 -5.12 9.36
CA LYS A 36 7.11 -4.25 10.30
C LYS A 36 7.87 -3.17 9.54
N ASN A 37 8.60 -3.56 8.50
CA ASN A 37 9.34 -2.63 7.66
C ASN A 37 8.39 -1.68 6.88
N ALA A 38 7.21 -2.14 6.47
CA ALA A 38 6.21 -1.29 5.83
C ALA A 38 5.63 -0.23 6.78
N VAL A 39 5.31 -0.59 8.03
CA VAL A 39 4.89 0.39 9.05
C VAL A 39 6.02 1.35 9.38
N GLN A 40 7.25 0.86 9.52
CA GLN A 40 8.42 1.71 9.79
C GLN A 40 8.62 2.76 8.69
N PHE A 41 8.53 2.36 7.42
CA PHE A 41 8.55 3.27 6.28
C PHE A 41 7.46 4.35 6.39
N MET A 42 6.22 3.97 6.75
CA MET A 42 5.14 4.93 6.94
C MET A 42 5.47 5.93 8.05
N LEU A 43 6.01 5.47 9.19
CA LEU A 43 6.35 6.35 10.32
C LEU A 43 7.45 7.35 9.96
N GLU A 44 8.49 6.91 9.27
CA GLU A 44 9.61 7.75 8.81
C GLU A 44 9.16 8.82 7.82
N ASN A 45 8.05 8.59 7.11
CA ASN A 45 7.51 9.48 6.09
C ASN A 45 6.20 10.17 6.52
N ASP A 46 5.95 10.35 7.83
CA ASP A 46 4.73 10.95 8.41
C ASP A 46 3.43 10.38 7.81
N PHE A 47 3.35 9.05 7.78
CA PHE A 47 2.29 8.25 7.16
C PHE A 47 2.05 8.55 5.68
N CYS A 48 3.08 9.01 4.97
CA CYS A 48 3.00 9.47 3.58
C CYS A 48 1.93 10.55 3.36
N ASN A 49 1.59 11.30 4.41
CA ASN A 49 0.56 12.33 4.35
C ASN A 49 1.18 13.73 4.44
N PRO A 50 1.21 14.52 3.35
CA PRO A 50 1.76 15.87 3.37
C PRO A 50 0.85 16.87 4.11
N HIS A 51 -0.34 16.45 4.56
CA HIS A 51 -1.31 17.30 5.25
C HIS A 51 -1.27 17.13 6.77
N GLN A 52 -1.93 18.04 7.48
CA GLN A 52 -1.95 18.06 8.94
C GLN A 52 -2.65 16.82 9.52
N LEU A 53 -1.86 15.97 10.18
CA LEU A 53 -2.37 14.88 11.01
C LEU A 53 -2.62 15.36 12.44
N VAL A 54 -3.65 14.82 13.09
CA VAL A 54 -3.81 14.94 14.54
C VAL A 54 -2.69 14.15 15.22
N ARG A 55 -1.81 14.85 15.95
CA ARG A 55 -0.55 14.32 16.51
C ARG A 55 -0.62 13.87 17.97
N ASN A 56 -1.81 13.75 18.55
CA ASN A 56 -1.90 13.21 19.91
C ASN A 56 -1.49 11.73 19.93
N GLU A 57 -0.96 11.28 21.06
CA GLU A 57 -0.43 9.93 21.26
C GLU A 57 -1.46 8.86 20.88
N ARG A 58 -2.70 9.01 21.36
CA ARG A 58 -3.79 8.08 21.05
C ARG A 58 -4.04 7.92 19.55
N LYS A 59 -4.08 9.00 18.77
CA LYS A 59 -4.32 8.93 17.31
C LYS A 59 -3.11 8.38 16.58
N PHE A 60 -1.91 8.64 17.08
CA PHE A 60 -0.70 8.04 16.53
C PHE A 60 -0.70 6.51 16.70
N ILE A 61 -0.96 6.01 17.91
CA ILE A 61 -1.02 4.58 18.23
C ILE A 61 -2.07 3.88 17.36
N LEU A 62 -3.31 4.40 17.33
CA LEU A 62 -4.38 3.82 16.52
C LEU A 62 -4.03 3.71 15.04
N ARG A 63 -3.35 4.71 14.48
CA ARG A 63 -2.94 4.69 13.07
C ARG A 63 -1.83 3.67 12.82
N LYS A 64 -0.86 3.60 13.72
CA LYS A 64 0.23 2.62 13.65
C LYS A 64 -0.31 1.19 13.73
N GLU A 65 -1.21 0.92 14.68
CA GLU A 65 -1.83 -0.39 14.86
C GLU A 65 -2.70 -0.77 13.66
N PHE A 66 -3.50 0.16 13.14
CA PHE A 66 -4.30 -0.06 11.94
C PHE A 66 -3.45 -0.51 10.75
N PHE A 67 -2.36 0.19 10.45
CA PHE A 67 -1.50 -0.20 9.33
C PHE A 67 -0.75 -1.50 9.60
N MET A 68 -0.34 -1.76 10.84
CA MET A 68 0.26 -3.05 11.21
C MET A 68 -0.71 -4.21 10.98
N GLU A 69 -1.96 -4.05 11.41
CA GLU A 69 -3.00 -5.06 11.20
C GLU A 69 -3.29 -5.25 9.71
N LEU A 70 -3.48 -4.16 8.96
CA LEU A 70 -3.71 -4.22 7.51
C LEU A 70 -2.57 -4.93 6.79
N PHE A 71 -1.32 -4.51 7.02
CA PHE A 71 -0.15 -5.05 6.34
C PHE A 71 0.15 -6.49 6.72
N SER A 72 -0.24 -6.95 7.91
CA SER A 72 -0.13 -8.37 8.29
C SER A 72 -1.08 -9.29 7.51
N LYS A 73 -2.12 -8.75 6.87
CA LYS A 73 -3.14 -9.52 6.14
C LYS A 73 -2.96 -9.50 4.62
N VAL A 74 -2.07 -8.64 4.09
CA VAL A 74 -1.94 -8.41 2.65
C VAL A 74 -0.47 -8.36 2.24
N ASP A 75 -0.18 -8.65 0.97
CA ASP A 75 1.17 -8.44 0.46
C ASP A 75 1.48 -6.93 0.37
N VAL A 76 2.65 -6.51 0.83
CA VAL A 76 3.09 -5.12 0.75
C VAL A 76 4.35 -4.99 -0.11
N TYR A 77 4.33 -4.02 -1.01
CA TYR A 77 5.46 -3.68 -1.87
C TYR A 77 5.78 -2.19 -1.76
N ILE A 78 7.04 -1.84 -1.99
CA ILE A 78 7.45 -0.45 -2.25
C ILE A 78 7.80 -0.33 -3.72
N LEU A 79 7.16 0.61 -4.41
CA LEU A 79 7.43 0.97 -5.80
C LEU A 79 8.13 2.32 -5.84
N ASN A 80 9.35 2.30 -6.35
CA ASN A 80 10.17 3.49 -6.48
C ASN A 80 9.95 4.13 -7.85
N THR A 81 9.51 5.38 -7.84
CA THR A 81 9.04 6.13 -9.01
C THR A 81 10.16 6.87 -9.77
N ILE A 82 11.41 6.41 -9.60
CA ILE A 82 12.58 6.91 -10.35
C ILE A 82 12.61 6.44 -11.81
N GLU A 83 11.90 5.36 -12.14
CA GLU A 83 11.83 4.83 -13.50
C GLU A 83 10.78 5.55 -14.36
N LYS A 84 10.80 5.27 -15.67
CA LYS A 84 9.73 5.67 -16.58
C LYS A 84 8.40 5.04 -16.12
N PRO A 85 7.26 5.77 -16.14
CA PRO A 85 5.96 5.25 -15.70
C PRO A 85 5.55 3.91 -16.31
N ALA A 86 5.87 3.67 -17.58
CA ALA A 86 5.60 2.40 -18.25
C ALA A 86 6.28 1.20 -17.56
N LYS A 87 7.55 1.35 -17.16
CA LYS A 87 8.28 0.31 -16.42
C LYS A 87 7.66 0.06 -15.05
N SER A 88 7.33 1.12 -14.31
CA SER A 88 6.67 1.02 -13.01
C SER A 88 5.31 0.31 -13.12
N LEU A 89 4.54 0.61 -14.16
CA LEU A 89 3.26 -0.04 -14.43
C LEU A 89 3.43 -1.54 -14.71
N ASP A 90 4.41 -1.92 -15.54
CA ASP A 90 4.63 -3.33 -15.87
C ASP A 90 5.02 -4.16 -14.64
N ARG A 91 5.72 -3.55 -13.68
CA ARG A 91 6.05 -4.19 -12.39
C ARG A 91 4.83 -4.49 -11.53
N ILE A 92 3.79 -3.65 -11.55
CA ILE A 92 2.60 -3.85 -10.71
C ILE A 92 1.52 -4.68 -11.41
N LYS A 93 1.49 -4.72 -12.75
CA LYS A 93 0.55 -5.53 -13.53
C LYS A 93 0.63 -7.02 -13.19
N ILE A 94 1.83 -7.55 -12.89
CA ILE A 94 2.00 -8.96 -12.52
C ILE A 94 1.25 -9.32 -11.23
N LEU A 95 1.07 -8.36 -10.32
CA LEU A 95 0.37 -8.54 -9.05
C LEU A 95 -1.16 -8.50 -9.19
N ALA A 96 -1.65 -7.82 -10.24
CA ALA A 96 -3.07 -7.65 -10.52
C ALA A 96 -3.71 -8.84 -11.26
N LYS A 97 -2.94 -9.90 -11.57
CA LYS A 97 -3.47 -11.12 -12.18
C LYS A 97 -4.38 -11.85 -11.17
N ARG A 98 -5.60 -12.15 -11.62
CA ARG A 98 -6.61 -12.89 -10.86
C ARG A 98 -6.39 -14.38 -10.99
#